data_AF-A0A3B0K6S2-F1
#
_entry.id   AF-A0A3B0K6S2-F1
#
_cell.length_a   1.000
_cell.length_b   1.000
_cell.length_c   1.000
_cell.angle_alpha   90.00
_cell.angle_beta   90.00
_cell.angle_gamma   90.00
#
_symmetry.space_group_name_H-M   'P 1'
#
loop_
_entity.id
_entity.type
_entity.pdbx_description
1 polymer ?
#
loop_
_entity_poly.entity_id
_entity_poly.type
_entity_poly.pdbx_seq_one_letter_code
_entity_poly.pdbx_strand_id
1 'polypeptide(L)'
;MVKASIITAMSHKLISFKLDIASRHSRGILGVNAQYYEQNCIKVATLEIIELNKKHTGANLSAEIESILEDFSLTKSQIYSVRSDNGRNILKSIESLNEDSDDIADDDEEELETLLVISIRVNIFSMASVKCAAHTLQLAVKDFLKIVASDALFEKAR
;
A
#
# COMPACT_ATOMS: atom_id res chain seq x y z
N MET A 1 -4.69 20.58 -13.62
CA MET A 1 -4.89 19.70 -14.78
C MET A 1 -4.44 18.26 -14.51
N VAL A 2 -3.22 18.02 -14.01
CA VAL A 2 -2.72 16.64 -13.77
C VAL A 2 -3.49 15.87 -12.69
N LYS A 3 -3.71 16.44 -11.49
CA LYS A 3 -4.47 15.78 -10.41
C LYS A 3 -5.89 15.37 -10.86
N ALA A 4 -6.62 16.29 -11.47
CA ALA A 4 -7.96 16.02 -12.02
C ALA A 4 -7.95 14.87 -13.04
N SER A 5 -6.97 14.82 -13.95
CA SER A 5 -6.87 13.71 -14.90
C SER A 5 -6.61 12.37 -14.24
N ILE A 6 -5.83 12.33 -13.15
CA ILE A 6 -5.56 11.12 -12.37
C ILE A 6 -6.84 10.67 -11.65
N ILE A 7 -7.58 11.60 -11.04
CA ILE A 7 -8.88 11.31 -10.39
C ILE A 7 -9.86 10.70 -11.39
N THR A 8 -10.06 11.35 -12.54
CA THR A 8 -10.93 10.82 -13.60
C THR A 8 -10.45 9.44 -14.09
N ALA A 9 -9.13 9.25 -14.23
CA ALA A 9 -8.57 7.97 -14.67
C ALA A 9 -8.71 6.85 -13.62
N MET A 10 -8.88 7.14 -12.33
CA MET A 10 -9.02 6.12 -11.27
C MET A 10 -10.49 5.89 -10.86
N SER A 11 -11.39 6.78 -11.26
CA SER A 11 -12.82 6.69 -10.97
C SER A 11 -13.40 5.34 -11.41
N HIS A 12 -14.15 4.69 -10.51
CA HIS A 12 -14.79 3.39 -10.70
C HIS A 12 -13.83 2.23 -11.04
N LYS A 13 -12.55 2.33 -10.68
CA LYS A 13 -11.56 1.26 -10.88
C LYS A 13 -11.08 0.67 -9.56
N LEU A 14 -10.70 -0.60 -9.61
CA LEU A 14 -9.94 -1.26 -8.55
C LEU A 14 -8.48 -0.79 -8.59
N ILE A 15 -7.98 -0.39 -7.43
CA ILE A 15 -6.66 0.22 -7.25
C ILE A 15 -5.81 -0.63 -6.33
N SER A 16 -4.54 -0.81 -6.71
CA SER A 16 -3.49 -1.36 -5.85
C SER A 16 -2.55 -0.24 -5.44
N PHE A 17 -2.40 -0.01 -4.14
CA PHE A 17 -1.40 0.94 -3.65
C PHE A 17 -0.02 0.31 -3.58
N LYS A 18 1.00 1.11 -3.89
CA LYS A 18 2.40 0.81 -3.64
C LYS A 18 2.96 1.89 -2.73
N LEU A 19 3.22 1.50 -1.50
CA LEU A 19 3.77 2.34 -0.46
C LEU A 19 5.25 1.99 -0.32
N ASP A 20 6.11 2.97 -0.60
CA ASP A 20 7.56 2.83 -0.46
C ASP A 20 8.06 3.80 0.59
N ILE A 21 8.83 3.32 1.55
CA ILE A 21 9.41 4.14 2.61
C ILE A 21 10.92 4.08 2.51
N ALA A 22 11.52 5.25 2.30
CA ALA A 22 12.96 5.41 2.33
C ALA A 22 13.37 6.32 3.49
N SER A 23 14.35 5.89 4.29
CA SER A 23 14.92 6.71 5.37
C SER A 23 16.37 7.07 5.06
N ARG A 24 16.71 8.36 5.11
CA ARG A 24 18.09 8.86 4.97
C ARG A 24 18.32 10.09 5.85
N HIS A 25 19.44 10.16 6.56
CA HIS A 25 19.81 11.27 7.46
C HIS A 25 18.66 11.70 8.41
N SER A 26 18.01 10.73 9.06
CA SER A 26 16.88 10.95 9.98
C SER A 26 15.61 11.53 9.35
N ARG A 27 15.51 11.55 8.01
CA ARG A 27 14.31 11.92 7.27
C ARG A 27 13.73 10.67 6.64
N GLY A 28 12.45 10.40 6.89
CA GLY A 28 11.70 9.38 6.16
C GLY A 28 10.91 10.03 5.04
N ILE A 29 10.82 9.36 3.90
CA ILE A 29 9.98 9.77 2.78
C ILE A 29 9.07 8.59 2.46
N LEU A 30 7.76 8.83 2.44
CA LEU A 30 6.74 7.90 1.98
C LEU A 30 6.36 8.28 0.55
N GLY A 31 6.65 7.40 -0.41
CA GLY A 31 6.09 7.47 -1.75
C GLY A 31 4.80 6.66 -1.83
N VAL A 32 3.73 7.28 -2.31
CA VAL A 32 2.43 6.62 -2.52
C VAL A 32 2.13 6.60 -4.01
N ASN A 33 1.99 5.40 -4.56
CA ASN A 33 1.60 5.20 -5.95
C ASN A 33 0.32 4.38 -6.05
N ALA A 34 -0.56 4.76 -6.96
CA ALA A 34 -1.73 4.00 -7.37
C ALA A 34 -1.44 3.23 -8.65
N GLN A 35 -1.65 1.92 -8.63
CA GLN A 35 -1.63 1.05 -9.79
C GLN A 35 -3.07 0.67 -10.17
N TYR A 36 -3.42 0.84 -11.44
CA TYR A 36 -4.75 0.51 -11.98
C TYR A 36 -4.65 0.02 -13.42
N TYR A 37 -5.72 -0.59 -13.92
CA TYR A 37 -5.79 -1.08 -15.30
C TYR A 37 -6.56 -0.10 -16.18
N GLU A 38 -6.01 0.23 -17.35
CA GLU A 38 -6.66 1.10 -18.33
C GLU A 38 -6.12 0.81 -19.73
N GLN A 39 -6.98 0.81 -20.75
CA GLN A 39 -6.57 0.65 -22.16
C GLN A 39 -5.67 -0.59 -22.38
N ASN A 40 -6.07 -1.72 -21.81
CA ASN A 40 -5.33 -2.99 -21.88
C ASN A 40 -3.91 -2.97 -21.32
N CYS A 41 -3.56 -2.00 -20.47
CA CYS A 41 -2.28 -1.96 -19.79
C CYS A 41 -2.42 -1.58 -18.31
N ILE A 42 -1.39 -1.95 -17.54
CA ILE A 42 -1.25 -1.51 -16.16
C ILE A 42 -0.64 -0.11 -16.17
N LYS A 43 -1.33 0.85 -15.57
CA LYS A 43 -0.82 2.20 -15.34
C LYS A 43 -0.44 2.38 -13.87
N VAL A 44 0.52 3.25 -13.64
CA VAL A 44 0.97 3.65 -12.29
C VAL A 44 1.01 5.17 -12.25
N ALA A 45 0.33 5.76 -11.27
CA ALA A 45 0.38 7.17 -10.98
C ALA A 45 0.95 7.39 -9.58
N THR A 46 1.93 8.28 -9.46
CA THR A 46 2.39 8.76 -8.15
C THR A 46 1.34 9.74 -7.63
N LEU A 47 0.73 9.41 -6.49
CA LEU A 47 -0.26 10.26 -5.85
C LEU A 47 0.44 11.31 -5.00
N GLU A 48 1.40 10.89 -4.18
CA GLU A 48 2.10 11.77 -3.26
C GLU A 48 3.50 11.28 -2.89
N ILE A 49 4.35 12.23 -2.52
CA ILE A 49 5.66 12.01 -1.89
C ILE A 49 5.68 12.81 -0.60
N ILE A 50 5.50 12.12 0.52
CA ILE A 50 5.31 12.74 1.84
C ILE A 50 6.63 12.67 2.60
N GLU A 51 7.09 13.82 3.10
CA GLU A 51 8.16 13.84 4.08
C GLU A 51 7.61 13.53 5.48
N LEU A 52 8.03 12.40 6.02
CA LEU A 52 7.63 11.92 7.34
C LEU A 52 8.47 12.63 8.41
N ASN A 53 8.02 13.83 8.81
CA ASN A 53 8.63 14.64 9.88
C ASN A 53 8.32 14.14 11.30
N LYS A 54 7.36 13.22 11.43
CA LYS A 54 6.94 12.58 12.68
C LYS A 54 7.49 11.15 12.77
N LYS A 55 7.49 10.55 13.98
CA LYS A 55 7.75 9.11 14.14
C LYS A 55 6.80 8.32 13.24
N HIS A 56 7.33 7.31 12.54
CA HIS A 56 6.57 6.39 11.66
C HIS A 56 5.65 5.46 12.46
N THR A 57 4.73 5.99 13.26
CA THR A 57 3.72 5.17 13.95
C THR A 57 2.67 4.70 12.94
N GLY A 58 2.03 3.55 13.20
CA GLY A 58 0.95 3.05 12.34
C GLY A 58 -0.17 4.08 12.19
N ALA A 59 -0.56 4.76 13.28
CA ALA A 59 -1.59 5.81 13.28
C ALA A 59 -1.24 7.03 12.41
N ASN A 60 0.04 7.42 12.33
CA ASN A 60 0.43 8.52 11.45
C ASN A 60 0.33 8.07 9.98
N LEU A 61 0.79 6.85 9.67
CA LEU A 61 0.74 6.34 8.31
C LEU A 61 -0.70 6.10 7.83
N SER A 62 -1.61 5.64 8.70
CA SER A 62 -3.03 5.47 8.35
C SER A 62 -3.68 6.81 8.02
N ALA A 63 -3.45 7.84 8.85
CA ALA A 63 -4.00 9.19 8.61
C ALA A 63 -3.50 9.80 7.29
N GLU A 64 -2.22 9.63 6.94
CA GLU A 64 -1.70 10.08 5.64
C GLU A 64 -2.35 9.32 4.47
N ILE A 65 -2.58 8.01 4.62
CA ILE A 65 -3.29 7.21 3.59
C ILE A 65 -4.74 7.66 3.44
N GLU A 66 -5.45 7.93 4.55
CA GLU A 66 -6.83 8.45 4.52
C GLU A 66 -6.91 9.82 3.87
N SER A 67 -5.98 10.72 4.19
CA SER A 67 -5.90 12.03 3.55
C SER A 67 -5.74 11.89 2.04
N ILE A 68 -4.92 10.95 1.55
CA ILE A 68 -4.75 10.68 0.11
C ILE A 68 -6.03 10.15 -0.52
N LEU A 69 -6.77 9.27 0.17
CA LEU A 69 -8.03 8.73 -0.33
C LEU A 69 -9.05 9.86 -0.52
N GLU A 70 -9.20 10.74 0.47
CA GLU A 70 -10.06 11.92 0.38
C GLU A 70 -9.61 12.85 -0.76
N ASP A 71 -8.31 13.15 -0.83
CA ASP A 71 -7.72 14.07 -1.80
C ASP A 71 -7.92 13.64 -3.25
N PHE A 72 -8.00 12.33 -3.50
CA PHE A 72 -8.21 11.74 -4.82
C PHE A 72 -9.62 11.19 -5.03
N SER A 73 -10.54 11.44 -4.09
CA SER A 73 -11.93 10.96 -4.15
C SER A 73 -12.02 9.44 -4.36
N LEU A 74 -11.17 8.70 -3.65
CA LEU A 74 -11.14 7.24 -3.65
C LEU A 74 -11.80 6.71 -2.37
N THR A 75 -12.57 5.64 -2.51
CA THR A 75 -13.13 4.92 -1.35
C THR A 75 -12.21 3.77 -0.92
N LYS A 76 -12.28 3.37 0.35
CA LYS A 76 -11.55 2.18 0.85
C LYS A 76 -11.90 0.92 0.04
N SER A 77 -13.16 0.78 -0.38
CA SER A 77 -13.65 -0.34 -1.22
C SER A 77 -13.03 -0.39 -2.63
N GLN A 78 -12.48 0.71 -3.14
CA GLN A 78 -11.72 0.69 -4.39
C GLN A 78 -10.31 0.12 -4.21
N ILE A 79 -9.79 0.07 -2.98
CA ILE A 79 -8.43 -0.37 -2.68
C ILE A 79 -8.42 -1.87 -2.36
N TYR A 80 -8.14 -2.70 -3.36
CA TYR A 80 -8.13 -4.16 -3.16
C TYR A 80 -6.81 -4.69 -2.57
N SER A 81 -5.71 -3.93 -2.71
CA SER A 81 -4.43 -4.32 -2.13
C SER A 81 -3.51 -3.15 -1.87
N VAL A 82 -2.67 -3.30 -0.84
CA VAL A 82 -1.61 -2.37 -0.49
C VAL A 82 -0.30 -3.14 -0.44
N ARG A 83 0.62 -2.79 -1.34
CA ARG A 83 1.98 -3.33 -1.37
C ARG A 83 2.92 -2.43 -0.59
N SER A 84 3.60 -2.98 0.39
CA SER A 84 4.59 -2.27 1.20
C SER A 84 5.80 -3.14 1.53
N ASP A 85 6.83 -2.56 2.12
CA ASP A 85 7.93 -3.32 2.69
C ASP A 85 7.48 -4.16 3.91
N ASN A 86 8.39 -4.93 4.52
CA ASN A 86 8.08 -5.69 5.73
C ASN A 86 8.08 -4.81 7.00
N GLY A 87 7.92 -3.49 6.86
CA GLY A 87 7.89 -2.54 7.96
C GLY A 87 6.70 -2.82 8.87
N ARG A 88 6.97 -3.14 10.15
CA ARG A 88 5.91 -3.42 11.13
C ARG A 88 4.88 -2.30 11.25
N ASN A 89 5.31 -1.05 11.07
CA ASN A 89 4.44 0.11 11.25
C ASN A 89 3.46 0.27 10.08
N ILE A 90 3.86 -0.05 8.86
CA ILE A 90 2.97 0.04 7.69
C ILE A 90 2.01 -1.15 7.60
N LEU A 91 2.40 -2.31 8.11
CA LEU A 91 1.47 -3.43 8.28
C LEU A 91 0.37 -3.07 9.29
N LYS A 92 0.76 -2.53 10.45
CA LYS A 92 -0.20 -2.06 11.46
C LYS A 92 -1.12 -0.96 10.97
N SER A 93 -0.65 -0.04 10.13
CA SER A 93 -1.52 1.00 9.59
C SER A 93 -2.59 0.42 8.67
N ILE A 94 -2.26 -0.59 7.86
CA ILE A 94 -3.22 -1.25 6.98
C ILE A 94 -4.25 -2.05 7.80
N GLU A 95 -3.81 -2.72 8.88
CA GLU A 95 -4.70 -3.40 9.82
C GLU A 95 -5.72 -2.43 10.42
N SER A 96 -5.27 -1.29 10.96
CA SER A 96 -6.18 -0.28 11.53
C SER A 96 -7.18 0.28 10.50
N LEU A 97 -6.74 0.53 9.27
CA LEU A 97 -7.64 1.07 8.24
C LEU A 97 -8.76 0.10 7.84
N ASN A 98 -8.52 -1.22 7.98
CA ASN A 98 -9.52 -2.24 7.73
C ASN A 98 -10.52 -2.35 8.89
N GLU A 99 -10.07 -2.21 10.14
CA GLU A 99 -10.94 -2.21 11.33
C GLU A 99 -11.94 -1.03 11.31
N ASP A 100 -11.52 0.13 10.80
CA ASP A 100 -12.38 1.32 10.67
C ASP A 100 -13.40 1.23 9.52
N SER A 101 -13.42 0.14 8.73
CA SER A 101 -14.28 0.00 7.53
C SER A 101 -15.56 -0.82 7.77
N ASP A 102 -15.73 -1.41 8.97
CA ASP A 102 -16.88 -2.28 9.29
C ASP A 102 -18.21 -1.53 9.53
N ASP A 103 -18.23 -0.19 9.43
CA ASP A 103 -19.39 0.66 9.76
C ASP A 103 -20.21 1.19 8.55
N ILE A 104 -19.95 0.73 7.32
CA ILE A 104 -20.71 1.20 6.13
C ILE A 104 -21.71 0.13 5.69
N ALA A 105 -22.92 0.17 6.27
CA ALA A 105 -24.09 -0.56 5.78
C ALA A 105 -25.31 0.38 5.79
N ASP A 106 -25.42 1.23 4.77
CA ASP A 106 -26.63 2.01 4.47
C ASP A 106 -26.56 2.48 2.99
N ASP A 107 -26.68 1.58 2.01
CA ASP A 107 -27.24 1.91 0.68
C ASP A 107 -27.63 0.68 -0.17
N ASP A 108 -28.74 0.83 -0.90
CA ASP A 108 -29.42 -0.01 -1.91
C ASP A 108 -29.17 -1.54 -1.97
N GLU A 109 -30.24 -2.28 -1.67
CA GLU A 109 -30.30 -3.75 -1.48
C GLU A 109 -29.86 -4.58 -2.72
N GLU A 110 -30.07 -4.09 -3.94
CA GLU A 110 -29.70 -4.80 -5.18
C GLU A 110 -28.20 -4.69 -5.56
N GLU A 111 -27.56 -3.54 -5.29
CA GLU A 111 -26.13 -3.35 -5.57
C GLU A 111 -25.27 -4.02 -4.48
N LEU A 112 -25.81 -4.07 -3.25
CA LEU A 112 -25.24 -4.76 -2.11
C LEU A 112 -25.06 -6.25 -2.37
N GLU A 113 -26.03 -6.92 -3.01
CA GLU A 113 -25.98 -8.37 -3.24
C GLU A 113 -24.85 -8.75 -4.21
N THR A 114 -24.64 -7.96 -5.26
CA THR A 114 -23.55 -8.17 -6.21
C THR A 114 -22.18 -7.91 -5.59
N LEU A 115 -22.04 -6.81 -4.83
CA LEU A 115 -20.81 -6.48 -4.11
C LEU A 115 -20.49 -7.47 -2.99
N LEU A 116 -21.51 -8.03 -2.32
CA LEU A 116 -21.38 -9.05 -1.28
C LEU A 116 -20.85 -10.36 -1.88
N VAL A 117 -21.40 -10.82 -3.01
CA VAL A 117 -20.94 -12.03 -3.71
C VAL A 117 -19.50 -11.89 -4.21
N ILE A 118 -19.14 -10.70 -4.71
CA ILE A 118 -17.78 -10.35 -5.13
C ILE A 118 -16.83 -10.34 -3.91
N SER A 119 -17.29 -9.82 -2.77
CA SER A 119 -16.47 -9.71 -1.57
C SER A 119 -16.24 -11.03 -0.86
N ILE A 120 -17.20 -11.95 -0.90
CA ILE A 120 -17.05 -13.33 -0.42
C ILE A 120 -15.96 -14.07 -1.23
N ARG A 121 -15.79 -13.73 -2.52
CA ARG A 121 -14.82 -14.42 -3.40
C ARG A 121 -13.45 -13.77 -3.45
N VAL A 122 -13.34 -12.45 -3.25
CA VAL A 122 -12.11 -11.69 -3.52
C VAL A 122 -11.66 -10.79 -2.37
N ASN A 123 -12.37 -10.79 -1.23
CA ASN A 123 -12.08 -9.95 -0.06
C ASN A 123 -11.92 -8.45 -0.43
N ILE A 124 -12.84 -7.93 -1.25
CA ILE A 124 -12.75 -6.59 -1.86
C ILE A 124 -13.02 -5.44 -0.89
N PHE A 125 -13.66 -5.70 0.25
CA PHE A 125 -13.91 -4.68 1.28
C PHE A 125 -12.79 -4.53 2.31
N SER A 126 -11.77 -5.38 2.28
CA SER A 126 -10.59 -5.19 3.12
C SER A 126 -9.34 -5.08 2.26
N MET A 127 -8.49 -4.12 2.58
CA MET A 127 -7.23 -3.91 1.88
C MET A 127 -6.30 -5.07 2.17
N ALA A 128 -6.04 -5.90 1.16
CA ALA A 128 -5.08 -6.98 1.28
C ALA A 128 -3.64 -6.41 1.41
N SER A 129 -2.99 -6.66 2.55
CA SER A 129 -1.59 -6.30 2.74
C SER A 129 -0.67 -7.29 2.01
N VAL A 130 0.08 -6.80 1.02
CA VAL A 130 1.00 -7.60 0.19
C VAL A 130 2.43 -7.16 0.44
N LYS A 131 3.28 -8.11 0.86
CA LYS A 131 4.70 -7.83 1.09
C LYS A 131 5.45 -7.60 -0.21
N CYS A 132 6.39 -6.65 -0.20
CA CYS A 132 7.26 -6.39 -1.32
C CYS A 132 8.19 -7.57 -1.58
N ALA A 133 8.09 -8.17 -2.76
CA ALA A 133 8.90 -9.32 -3.18
C ALA A 133 10.40 -8.96 -3.23
N ALA A 134 10.76 -7.79 -3.73
CA ALA A 134 12.16 -7.34 -3.80
C ALA A 134 12.77 -7.19 -2.40
N HIS A 135 12.05 -6.57 -1.47
CA HIS A 135 12.49 -6.46 -0.07
C HIS A 135 12.60 -7.84 0.59
N THR A 136 11.63 -8.73 0.33
CA THR A 136 11.64 -10.09 0.88
C THR A 136 12.83 -10.89 0.37
N LEU A 137 13.15 -10.79 -0.92
CA LEU A 137 14.35 -11.40 -1.50
C LEU A 137 15.63 -10.82 -0.90
N GLN A 138 15.69 -9.50 -0.71
CA GLN A 138 16.82 -8.82 -0.07
C GLN A 138 17.05 -9.34 1.36
N LEU A 139 15.98 -9.54 2.14
CA LEU A 139 16.08 -10.14 3.47
C LEU A 139 16.59 -11.58 3.42
N ALA A 140 16.09 -12.40 2.50
CA ALA A 140 16.53 -13.78 2.33
C ALA A 140 18.04 -13.85 1.98
N VAL A 141 18.50 -13.02 1.04
CA VAL A 141 19.93 -12.92 0.70
C VAL A 141 20.75 -12.45 1.89
N LYS A 142 20.29 -11.41 2.61
CA LYS A 142 20.99 -10.90 3.81
C LYS A 142 21.11 -11.96 4.90
N ASP A 143 20.07 -12.75 5.12
CA ASP A 143 20.09 -13.80 6.14
C ASP A 143 21.01 -14.96 5.75
N PHE A 144 20.99 -15.38 4.47
CA PHE A 144 21.95 -16.33 3.94
C PHE A 144 23.40 -15.84 4.10
N LEU A 145 23.67 -14.59 3.74
CA LEU A 145 25.01 -14.02 3.85
C LEU A 145 25.50 -13.91 5.29
N LYS A 146 24.62 -13.70 6.29
CA LYS A 146 25.05 -13.74 7.70
C LYS A 146 25.52 -15.14 8.11
N ILE A 147 24.85 -16.19 7.62
CA ILE A 147 25.23 -17.58 7.89
C ILE A 147 26.57 -17.91 7.21
N VAL A 148 26.77 -17.46 5.97
CA VAL A 148 28.02 -17.71 5.23
C VAL A 148 29.16 -16.79 5.69
N ALA A 149 28.89 -15.56 6.13
CA ALA A 149 29.92 -14.64 6.63
C ALA A 149 30.50 -15.04 7.98
N SER A 150 29.78 -15.81 8.80
CA SER A 150 30.38 -16.52 9.94
C SER A 150 31.42 -17.55 9.49
N ASP A 151 31.38 -18.00 8.23
CA ASP A 151 32.32 -18.94 7.62
C ASP A 151 33.23 -18.21 6.59
N ALA A 152 34.22 -17.48 7.10
CA ALA A 152 35.52 -17.19 6.46
C ALA A 152 35.61 -16.47 5.08
N LEU A 153 34.52 -16.10 4.40
CA LEU A 153 34.58 -15.64 2.99
C LEU A 153 34.76 -14.14 2.75
N PHE A 154 34.53 -13.26 3.74
CA PHE A 154 34.47 -11.80 3.51
C PHE A 154 35.78 -11.02 3.69
N GLU A 155 36.83 -11.61 4.24
CA GLU A 155 38.15 -10.96 4.39
C GLU A 155 38.85 -10.72 3.03
N LYS A 156 38.40 -11.36 1.94
CA LYS A 156 39.05 -11.26 0.61
C LYS A 156 38.36 -10.33 -0.38
N ALA A 157 37.26 -9.68 0.00
CA ALA A 157 36.43 -8.89 -0.91
C ALA A 157 36.42 -7.38 -0.60
N ARG A 158 37.39 -6.89 0.19
CA ARG A 158 37.55 -5.46 0.49
C ARG A 158 38.83 -4.91 -0.12
#